data_AF-A0A2M6ZQU2-F1
#
_entry.id   AF-A0A2M6ZQU2-F1
#
_cell.length_a   1.000
_cell.length_b   1.000
_cell.length_c   1.000
_cell.angle_alpha   90.00
_cell.angle_beta   90.00
_cell.angle_gamma   90.00
#
_symmetry.space_group_name_H-M   'P 1'
#
loop_
_entity.id
_entity.type
_entity.pdbx_description
1 polymer ?
#
loop_
_entity_poly.entity_id
_entity_poly.type
_entity_poly.pdbx_seq_one_letter_code
_entity_poly.pdbx_strand_id
1 'polypeptide(L)'
;TYALIEHNRCENSVRDILRELKGFLTARYAEAEELAAKVHFITEVQPDTRVVLLGESSGAMYSTDVMKLLESNPRVFSIQAGQPFWDKDSLMPRTLLMNDNGMTPDSLTTGDLWAMFKHNFLHLAGIFRPGNFVKLDDTIIAPGHKYSWEFPAIRQQVNEFLESNFGPQAL
;
A
#
# COMPACT_ATOMS: atom_id res chain seq x y z
N THR A 1 18.90 14.46 -8.22
CA THR A 1 18.10 13.79 -9.27
C THR A 1 17.29 12.70 -8.61
N TYR A 2 15.99 12.62 -8.87
CA TYR A 2 15.16 11.49 -8.42
C TYR A 2 14.79 10.64 -9.65
N ALA A 3 14.67 9.33 -9.45
CA ALA A 3 14.17 8.40 -10.45
C ALA A 3 12.87 7.81 -9.92
N LEU A 4 11.78 7.94 -10.68
CA LEU A 4 10.53 7.27 -10.39
C LEU A 4 10.50 5.96 -11.16
N ILE A 5 10.40 4.85 -10.43
CA ILE A 5 10.21 3.52 -11.00
C ILE A 5 8.78 3.12 -10.65
N GLU A 6 7.88 3.25 -11.61
CA GLU A 6 6.50 2.79 -11.45
C GLU A 6 6.43 1.30 -11.78
N HIS A 7 5.98 0.50 -10.81
CA HIS A 7 5.62 -0.89 -11.03
C HIS A 7 4.11 -1.02 -10.85
N ASN A 8 3.37 -0.97 -11.96
CA ASN A 8 1.92 -1.10 -11.96
C ASN A 8 1.55 -2.58 -12.05
N ARG A 9 0.79 -3.07 -11.06
CA ARG A 9 0.16 -4.40 -11.08
C ARG A 9 -1.35 -4.25 -11.24
N CYS A 10 -1.93 -4.94 -12.22
CA CYS A 10 -3.20 -5.68 -12.15
C CYS A 10 -3.81 -5.92 -13.55
N GLU A 11 -3.89 -7.19 -13.96
CA GLU A 11 -4.86 -7.68 -14.98
C GLU A 11 -5.93 -8.60 -14.37
N ASN A 12 -5.86 -8.93 -13.07
CA ASN A 12 -6.74 -9.93 -12.46
C ASN A 12 -7.61 -9.39 -11.32
N SER A 13 -8.86 -9.85 -11.33
CA SER A 13 -9.96 -9.49 -10.42
C SER A 13 -9.67 -9.80 -8.94
N VAL A 14 -10.12 -8.92 -8.03
CA VAL A 14 -10.05 -9.10 -6.57
C VAL A 14 -10.81 -10.37 -6.14
N ARG A 15 -11.80 -10.82 -6.92
CA ARG A 15 -12.52 -12.08 -6.69
C ARG A 15 -11.69 -13.32 -7.00
N ASP A 16 -10.85 -13.27 -8.03
CA ASP A 16 -9.93 -14.38 -8.35
C ASP A 16 -8.79 -14.48 -7.33
N ILE A 17 -8.34 -13.34 -6.81
CA ILE A 17 -7.34 -13.25 -5.73
C ILE A 17 -7.84 -13.88 -4.42
N LEU A 18 -9.10 -13.66 -4.04
CA LEU A 18 -9.69 -14.25 -2.84
C LEU A 18 -9.93 -15.76 -2.97
N ARG A 19 -10.15 -16.27 -4.20
CA ARG A 19 -10.42 -17.69 -4.46
C ARG A 19 -9.14 -18.54 -4.50
N GLU A 20 -8.01 -17.95 -4.90
CA GLU A 20 -6.69 -18.61 -4.96
C GLU A 20 -5.62 -17.87 -4.14
N LEU A 21 -5.93 -17.58 -2.87
CA LEU A 21 -5.05 -16.87 -1.94
C LEU A 21 -3.60 -17.41 -1.94
N LYS A 22 -3.42 -18.74 -2.03
CA LYS A 22 -2.08 -19.36 -2.03
C LYS A 22 -1.29 -19.07 -3.31
N GLY A 23 -1.92 -19.17 -4.49
CA GLY A 23 -1.28 -18.89 -5.77
C GLY A 23 -0.91 -17.42 -5.89
N PHE A 24 -1.80 -16.54 -5.43
CA PHE A 24 -1.54 -15.11 -5.32
C PHE A 24 -0.33 -14.79 -4.42
N LEU A 25 -0.25 -15.39 -3.22
CA LEU A 25 0.86 -15.17 -2.29
C LEU A 25 2.20 -15.66 -2.86
N THR A 26 2.23 -16.82 -3.54
CA THR A 26 3.46 -17.33 -4.16
C THR A 26 3.92 -16.45 -5.32
N ALA A 27 3.01 -16.02 -6.19
CA ALA A 27 3.35 -15.11 -7.29
C ALA A 27 3.80 -13.73 -6.77
N ARG A 28 3.13 -13.19 -5.74
CA ARG A 28 3.52 -11.95 -5.05
C ARG A 28 4.97 -12.02 -4.55
N TYR A 29 5.37 -13.14 -3.95
CA TYR A 29 6.72 -13.29 -3.41
C TYR A 29 7.78 -13.32 -4.51
N ALA A 30 7.57 -14.08 -5.59
CA ALA A 30 8.50 -14.13 -6.72
C ALA A 30 8.68 -12.75 -7.38
N GLU A 31 7.60 -12.00 -7.54
CA GLU A 31 7.67 -10.63 -8.05
C GLU A 31 8.39 -9.69 -7.07
N ALA A 32 8.27 -9.93 -5.75
CA ALA A 32 8.91 -9.10 -4.74
C ALA A 32 10.43 -9.29 -4.78
N GLU A 33 10.90 -10.52 -5.04
CA GLU A 33 12.32 -10.80 -5.29
C GLU A 33 12.84 -10.03 -6.50
N GLU A 34 12.06 -9.94 -7.59
CA GLU A 34 12.46 -9.20 -8.79
C GLU A 34 12.63 -7.70 -8.51
N LEU A 35 11.65 -7.06 -7.86
CA LEU A 35 11.76 -5.65 -7.52
C LEU A 35 12.86 -5.42 -6.48
N ALA A 36 13.00 -6.31 -5.50
CA ALA A 36 14.08 -6.23 -4.53
C ALA A 36 15.46 -6.27 -5.20
N ALA A 37 15.66 -7.17 -6.16
CA ALA A 37 16.89 -7.26 -6.94
C ALA A 37 17.17 -5.97 -7.74
N LYS A 38 16.16 -5.39 -8.38
CA LYS A 38 16.28 -4.10 -9.10
C LYS A 38 16.68 -2.96 -8.17
N VAL A 39 16.01 -2.84 -7.01
CA VAL A 39 16.31 -1.80 -6.02
C VAL A 39 17.70 -2.01 -5.42
N HIS A 40 18.06 -3.26 -5.10
CA HIS A 40 19.39 -3.61 -4.61
C HIS A 40 20.47 -3.15 -5.59
N PHE A 41 20.34 -3.54 -6.85
CA PHE A 41 21.26 -3.16 -7.93
C PHE A 41 21.42 -1.64 -8.04
N ILE A 42 20.33 -0.87 -8.04
CA ILE A 42 20.40 0.60 -8.13
C ILE A 42 21.14 1.19 -6.93
N THR A 43 20.85 0.73 -5.72
CA THR A 43 21.51 1.22 -4.51
C THR A 43 22.97 0.76 -4.38
N GLU A 44 23.35 -0.34 -5.04
CA GLU A 44 24.72 -0.82 -5.12
C GLU A 44 25.55 0.02 -6.10
N VAL A 45 25.03 0.24 -7.30
CA VAL A 45 25.70 1.00 -8.37
C VAL A 45 25.77 2.49 -8.05
N GLN A 46 24.75 3.04 -7.39
CA GLN A 46 24.70 4.45 -7.02
C GLN A 46 24.49 4.61 -5.51
N PRO A 47 25.59 4.60 -4.72
CA PRO A 47 25.52 4.41 -3.27
C PRO A 47 24.86 5.56 -2.50
N ASP A 48 24.77 6.75 -3.09
CA ASP A 48 24.11 7.90 -2.50
C ASP A 48 22.60 7.95 -2.78
N THR A 49 22.09 7.01 -3.57
CA THR A 49 20.66 6.93 -3.90
C THR A 49 19.87 6.32 -2.76
N ARG A 50 18.81 7.02 -2.36
CA ARG A 50 17.76 6.48 -1.49
C ARG A 50 16.52 6.20 -2.31
N VAL A 51 15.81 5.13 -1.97
CA VAL A 51 14.63 4.65 -2.69
C VAL A 51 13.44 4.66 -1.75
N VAL A 52 12.31 5.19 -2.22
CA VAL A 52 11.03 5.14 -1.52
C VAL A 52 10.06 4.27 -2.32
N LEU A 53 9.63 3.17 -1.73
CA LEU A 53 8.61 2.27 -2.29
C LEU A 53 7.23 2.79 -1.93
N LEU A 54 6.35 2.93 -2.91
CA LEU A 54 4.97 3.33 -2.71
C LEU A 54 4.03 2.14 -2.96
N GLY A 55 3.12 1.86 -2.04
CA GLY A 55 2.18 0.76 -2.18
C GLY A 55 0.81 1.06 -1.60
N GLU A 56 -0.25 0.85 -2.37
CA GLU A 56 -1.64 0.96 -1.90
C GLU A 56 -2.33 -0.42 -2.00
N SER A 57 -3.13 -0.77 -0.99
CA SER A 57 -3.89 -2.02 -0.95
C SER A 57 -2.98 -3.25 -1.11
N SER A 58 -3.17 -4.07 -2.14
CA SER A 58 -2.25 -5.17 -2.47
C SER A 58 -0.80 -4.72 -2.72
N GLY A 59 -0.59 -3.48 -3.18
CA GLY A 59 0.73 -2.87 -3.34
C GLY A 59 1.43 -2.62 -1.99
N ALA A 60 0.69 -2.39 -0.91
CA ALA A 60 1.24 -2.29 0.45
C ALA A 60 1.79 -3.66 0.90
N MET A 61 1.02 -4.72 0.68
CA MET A 61 1.45 -6.09 0.98
C MET A 61 2.72 -6.48 0.21
N TYR A 62 2.78 -6.09 -1.05
CA TYR A 62 3.93 -6.32 -1.92
C TYR A 62 5.16 -5.51 -1.46
N SER A 63 4.96 -4.23 -1.12
CA SER A 63 6.02 -3.37 -0.58
C SER A 63 6.60 -3.92 0.73
N THR A 64 5.77 -4.53 1.58
CA THR A 64 6.21 -5.20 2.80
C THR A 64 7.14 -6.39 2.49
N ASP A 65 6.80 -7.23 1.52
CA ASP A 65 7.67 -8.35 1.11
C ASP A 65 9.02 -7.84 0.57
N VAL A 66 9.01 -6.79 -0.25
CA VAL A 66 10.24 -6.16 -0.77
C VAL A 66 11.09 -5.58 0.37
N MET A 67 10.46 -4.90 1.33
CA MET A 67 11.14 -4.35 2.51
C MET A 67 11.78 -5.43 3.38
N LYS A 68 11.15 -6.61 3.51
CA LYS A 68 11.73 -7.76 4.22
C LYS A 68 13.00 -8.27 3.53
N LEU A 69 12.97 -8.40 2.20
CA LEU A 69 14.13 -8.84 1.41
C LEU A 69 15.28 -7.82 1.45
N LEU A 70 14.97 -6.54 1.65
CA LEU A 70 15.92 -5.43 1.69
C LEU A 70 16.16 -4.88 3.11
N GLU A 71 15.86 -5.66 4.15
CA GLU A 71 15.93 -5.20 5.55
C GLU A 71 17.33 -4.65 5.92
N SER A 72 18.38 -5.27 5.38
CA SER A 72 19.78 -4.89 5.58
C SER A 72 20.21 -3.64 4.81
N ASN A 73 19.40 -3.15 3.86
CA ASN A 73 19.71 -1.96 3.07
C ASN A 73 19.10 -0.71 3.73
N PRO A 74 19.91 0.16 4.36
CA PRO A 74 19.40 1.31 5.12
C PRO A 74 18.87 2.44 4.22
N ARG A 75 19.04 2.32 2.89
CA ARG A 75 18.67 3.35 1.90
C ARG A 75 17.29 3.14 1.30
N VAL A 76 16.58 2.09 1.72
CA VAL A 76 15.25 1.76 1.23
C VAL A 76 14.23 2.08 2.31
N PHE A 77 13.22 2.83 1.88
CA PHE A 77 12.10 3.32 2.68
C PHE A 77 10.80 2.91 2.00
N SER A 78 9.70 2.88 2.73
CA SER A 78 8.40 2.57 2.15
C SER A 78 7.29 3.45 2.72
N ILE A 79 6.37 3.88 1.86
CA ILE A 79 5.10 4.52 2.22
C ILE A 79 3.99 3.62 1.69
N GLN A 80 3.18 3.13 2.60
CA GLN A 80 2.16 2.12 2.35
C GLN A 80 0.81 2.63 2.82
N ALA A 81 -0.24 2.26 2.10
CA ALA A 81 -1.61 2.70 2.37
C ALA A 81 -2.60 1.55 2.24
N GLY A 82 -3.56 1.45 3.16
CA GLY A 82 -4.68 0.51 3.07
C GLY A 82 -4.25 -0.95 3.08
N GLN A 83 -3.33 -1.36 3.96
CA GLN A 83 -2.95 -2.77 4.01
C GLN A 83 -4.16 -3.61 4.44
N PRO A 84 -4.49 -4.71 3.73
CA PRO A 84 -5.64 -5.53 4.08
C PRO A 84 -5.47 -6.22 5.45
N PHE A 85 -6.59 -6.40 6.18
CA PHE A 85 -6.57 -6.91 7.55
C PHE A 85 -5.90 -8.29 7.76
N TRP A 86 -5.78 -9.10 6.70
CA TRP A 86 -5.17 -10.43 6.74
C TRP A 86 -3.65 -10.39 6.61
N ASP A 87 -3.08 -9.29 6.14
CA ASP A 87 -1.64 -9.09 5.98
C ASP A 87 -1.12 -8.28 7.18
N LYS A 88 -1.06 -8.91 8.35
CA LYS A 88 -0.68 -8.26 9.62
C LYS A 88 0.82 -8.27 9.89
N ASP A 89 1.63 -8.29 8.84
CA ASP A 89 3.06 -8.31 9.00
C ASP A 89 3.55 -7.12 9.84
N SER A 90 4.53 -7.39 10.70
CA SER A 90 5.05 -6.44 11.67
C SER A 90 5.54 -5.16 10.99
N LEU A 91 5.17 -4.01 11.57
CA LEU A 91 5.67 -2.68 11.19
C LEU A 91 7.20 -2.73 10.96
N MET A 92 7.60 -2.63 9.70
CA MET A 92 9.00 -2.66 9.32
C MET A 92 9.67 -1.32 9.65
N PRO A 93 10.94 -1.30 10.10
CA PRO A 93 11.71 -0.06 10.18
C PRO A 93 11.68 0.69 8.84
N ARG A 94 11.73 2.03 8.88
CA ARG A 94 11.74 2.89 7.68
C ARG A 94 10.49 2.74 6.79
N THR A 95 9.37 2.31 7.37
CA THR A 95 8.09 2.19 6.68
C THR A 95 7.04 3.07 7.35
N LEU A 96 6.39 3.93 6.57
CA LEU A 96 5.14 4.58 6.95
C LEU A 96 3.99 3.70 6.47
N LEU A 97 3.18 3.19 7.40
CA LEU A 97 1.97 2.42 7.08
C LEU A 97 0.73 3.22 7.49
N MET A 98 -0.03 3.66 6.50
CA MET A 98 -1.28 4.41 6.67
C MET A 98 -2.47 3.49 6.47
N ASN A 99 -3.18 3.21 7.56
CA ASN A 99 -4.32 2.30 7.58
C ASN A 99 -5.65 3.03 7.86
N ASP A 100 -5.59 4.37 7.80
CA ASP A 100 -6.70 5.29 7.93
C ASP A 100 -6.42 6.51 7.06
N ASN A 101 -7.46 7.01 6.37
CA ASN A 101 -7.39 8.22 5.56
C ASN A 101 -7.77 9.50 6.32
N GLY A 102 -8.17 9.38 7.60
CA GLY A 102 -8.58 10.48 8.47
C GLY A 102 -9.98 11.04 8.17
N MET A 103 -10.70 10.45 7.22
CA MET A 103 -12.03 10.88 6.80
C MET A 103 -13.11 9.83 7.11
N THR A 104 -12.81 8.56 6.91
CA THR A 104 -13.73 7.44 7.11
C THR A 104 -12.93 6.18 7.42
N PRO A 105 -13.29 5.42 8.48
CA PRO A 105 -12.61 4.18 8.80
C PRO A 105 -12.51 3.25 7.59
N ASP A 106 -11.31 2.76 7.31
CA ASP A 106 -11.05 1.84 6.20
C ASP A 106 -11.59 0.44 6.53
N SER A 107 -12.68 0.05 5.88
CA SER A 107 -13.33 -1.24 6.13
C SER A 107 -12.48 -2.44 5.72
N LEU A 108 -11.62 -2.29 4.70
CA LEU A 108 -10.78 -3.40 4.23
C LEU A 108 -9.61 -3.63 5.19
N THR A 109 -9.04 -2.56 5.71
CA THR A 109 -7.94 -2.63 6.65
C THR A 109 -8.38 -3.03 8.05
N THR A 110 -9.56 -2.56 8.49
CA THR A 110 -10.14 -2.95 9.78
C THR A 110 -10.76 -4.35 9.78
N GLY A 111 -11.01 -4.91 8.60
CA GLY A 111 -11.73 -6.19 8.47
C GLY A 111 -13.21 -6.07 8.81
N ASP A 112 -13.80 -4.88 8.66
CA ASP A 112 -15.24 -4.68 8.81
C ASP A 112 -15.98 -5.22 7.57
N LEU A 113 -16.08 -6.54 7.52
CA LEU A 113 -16.77 -7.30 6.49
C LEU A 113 -18.28 -6.95 6.46
N TRP A 114 -18.85 -6.48 7.58
CA TRP A 114 -20.25 -6.08 7.64
C TRP A 114 -20.47 -4.74 6.94
N ALA A 115 -19.60 -3.75 7.14
CA ALA A 115 -19.62 -2.50 6.40
C ALA A 115 -19.45 -2.73 4.89
N MET A 116 -18.49 -3.58 4.51
CA MET A 116 -18.32 -4.00 3.11
C MET A 116 -19.59 -4.64 2.56
N PHE A 117 -20.16 -5.65 3.25
CA PHE A 117 -21.37 -6.34 2.81
C PHE A 117 -22.56 -5.37 2.66
N LYS A 118 -22.81 -4.53 3.66
CA LYS A 118 -23.91 -3.56 3.67
C LYS A 118 -23.79 -2.55 2.52
N HIS A 119 -22.60 -2.01 2.27
CA HIS A 119 -22.38 -1.06 1.19
C HIS A 119 -22.53 -1.70 -0.20
N ASN A 120 -22.05 -2.93 -0.37
CA ASN A 120 -22.25 -3.69 -1.61
C ASN A 120 -23.74 -4.04 -1.84
N PHE A 121 -24.48 -4.40 -0.79
CA PHE A 121 -25.93 -4.64 -0.89
C PHE A 121 -26.72 -3.37 -1.24
N LEU A 122 -26.41 -2.23 -0.61
CA LEU A 122 -27.03 -0.94 -0.92
C LEU A 122 -26.68 -0.46 -2.34
N HIS A 123 -25.49 -0.81 -2.84
CA HIS A 123 -25.08 -0.55 -4.22
C HIS A 123 -25.93 -1.34 -5.23
N LEU A 124 -26.09 -2.65 -4.99
CA LEU A 124 -26.95 -3.51 -5.80
C LEU A 124 -28.42 -3.09 -5.76
N ALA A 125 -28.89 -2.56 -4.62
CA ALA A 125 -30.25 -2.05 -4.48
C ALA A 125 -30.50 -0.68 -5.16
N GLY A 126 -29.48 -0.04 -5.74
CA GLY A 126 -29.59 1.27 -6.39
C GLY A 126 -29.83 2.44 -5.44
N ILE A 127 -29.65 2.24 -4.12
CA ILE A 127 -29.92 3.24 -3.06
C ILE A 127 -28.64 4.08 -2.77
N PHE A 128 -27.59 3.87 -3.55
CA PHE A 128 -26.24 4.29 -3.19
C PHE A 128 -25.94 5.75 -3.53
N ARG A 129 -25.39 6.51 -2.58
CA ARG A 129 -24.93 7.91 -2.76
C ARG A 129 -23.41 7.97 -2.95
N PRO A 130 -22.88 8.88 -3.80
CA PRO A 130 -21.43 9.07 -3.96
C PRO A 130 -20.78 9.54 -2.64
N GLY A 131 -19.56 9.07 -2.36
CA GLY A 131 -18.84 9.21 -1.09
C GLY A 131 -17.38 8.73 -1.17
N ASN A 132 -16.67 8.66 -0.03
CA ASN A 132 -15.25 8.29 0.05
C ASN A 132 -15.03 6.77 0.08
N PHE A 133 -15.17 6.12 -1.07
CA PHE A 133 -14.89 4.69 -1.24
C PHE A 133 -14.10 4.44 -2.51
N VAL A 134 -13.35 3.35 -2.52
CA VAL A 134 -12.75 2.80 -3.75
C VAL A 134 -13.58 1.62 -4.19
N LYS A 135 -13.84 1.55 -5.49
CA LYS A 135 -14.29 0.31 -6.13
C LYS A 135 -13.05 -0.57 -6.31
N LEU A 136 -12.92 -1.57 -5.45
CA LEU A 136 -12.03 -2.69 -5.67
C LEU A 136 -12.65 -3.52 -6.80
N ASP A 137 -12.03 -3.44 -7.98
CA ASP A 137 -12.35 -4.27 -9.15
C ASP A 137 -13.85 -4.26 -9.51
N ASP A 138 -14.32 -3.13 -10.07
CA ASP A 138 -15.66 -2.80 -10.58
C ASP A 138 -16.91 -3.18 -9.75
N THR A 139 -16.75 -3.88 -8.62
CA THR A 139 -17.79 -4.71 -8.02
C THR A 139 -17.76 -4.69 -6.49
N ILE A 140 -16.60 -4.42 -5.85
CA ILE A 140 -16.49 -4.39 -4.39
C ILE A 140 -16.26 -2.95 -3.92
N ILE A 141 -17.20 -2.42 -3.14
CA ILE A 141 -17.05 -1.13 -2.48
C ILE A 141 -16.38 -1.33 -1.13
N ALA A 142 -15.22 -0.70 -0.93
CA ALA A 142 -14.55 -0.60 0.38
C ALA A 142 -14.60 0.85 0.88
N PRO A 143 -15.54 1.18 1.78
CA PRO A 143 -15.59 2.48 2.46
C PRO A 143 -14.27 2.81 3.16
N GLY A 144 -13.87 4.08 3.09
CA GLY A 144 -12.63 4.54 3.75
C GLY A 144 -11.33 4.09 3.07
N HIS A 145 -11.39 3.15 2.11
CA HIS A 145 -10.21 2.62 1.42
C HIS A 145 -9.64 3.53 0.33
N LYS A 146 -10.07 4.80 0.29
CA LYS A 146 -9.50 5.80 -0.60
C LYS A 146 -8.37 6.52 0.13
N TYR A 147 -7.19 6.57 -0.47
CA TYR A 147 -6.08 7.37 -0.01
C TYR A 147 -5.80 8.45 -1.04
N SER A 148 -5.74 9.72 -0.60
CA SER A 148 -5.61 10.86 -1.51
C SER A 148 -4.75 11.94 -0.87
N TRP A 149 -3.91 12.58 -1.67
CA TRP A 149 -3.11 13.74 -1.25
C TRP A 149 -3.98 14.91 -0.76
N GLU A 150 -5.22 14.99 -1.24
CA GLU A 150 -6.18 16.00 -0.80
C GLU A 150 -6.61 15.84 0.66
N PHE A 151 -6.44 14.64 1.23
CA PHE A 151 -6.77 14.39 2.63
C PHE A 151 -5.67 14.94 3.53
N PRO A 152 -5.97 15.90 4.43
CA PRO A 152 -4.96 16.55 5.26
C PRO A 152 -4.15 15.57 6.09
N ALA A 153 -4.79 14.54 6.64
CA ALA A 153 -4.14 13.51 7.44
C ALA A 153 -3.11 12.68 6.64
N ILE A 154 -3.39 12.39 5.37
CA ILE A 154 -2.47 11.67 4.49
C ILE A 154 -1.26 12.54 4.17
N ARG A 155 -1.51 13.78 3.71
CA ARG A 155 -0.45 14.73 3.39
C ARG A 155 0.45 15.02 4.60
N GLN A 156 -0.13 15.17 5.78
CA GLN A 156 0.63 15.39 7.01
C GLN A 156 1.54 14.20 7.33
N GLN A 157 1.02 12.98 7.39
CA GLN A 157 1.81 11.78 7.71
C GLN A 157 2.94 11.55 6.71
N VAL A 158 2.67 11.73 5.40
CA VAL A 158 3.71 11.59 4.37
C VAL A 158 4.79 12.65 4.52
N ASN A 159 4.43 13.92 4.74
CA ASN A 159 5.40 14.98 4.93
C ASN A 159 6.26 14.75 6.18
N GLU A 160 5.67 14.39 7.32
CA GLU A 160 6.40 14.09 8.55
C GLU A 160 7.38 12.91 8.37
N PHE A 161 6.96 11.87 7.64
CA PHE A 161 7.83 10.75 7.31
C PHE A 161 8.99 11.18 6.40
N LEU A 162 8.73 12.00 5.39
CA LEU A 162 9.79 12.49 4.50
C LEU A 162 10.76 13.44 5.23
N GLU A 163 10.25 14.34 6.06
CA GLU A 163 11.06 15.26 6.85
C GLU A 163 11.95 14.53 7.86
N SER A 164 11.39 13.55 8.58
CA SER A 164 12.16 12.77 9.58
C SER A 164 13.28 11.91 8.97
N ASN A 165 13.13 11.45 7.73
CA ASN A 165 14.09 10.55 7.09
C ASN A 165 15.03 11.26 6.08
N PHE A 166 14.60 12.39 5.51
CA PHE A 166 15.31 13.09 4.42
C PHE A 166 15.51 14.58 4.68
N GLY A 167 14.93 15.13 5.74
CA GLY A 167 15.14 16.52 6.13
C GLY A 167 16.60 16.82 6.52
N PRO A 168 16.96 18.11 6.60
CA PRO A 168 18.27 18.52 7.09
C PRO A 168 18.50 17.94 8.48
N GLN A 169 19.59 17.20 8.67
CA GLN A 169 20.00 16.76 10.00
C GLN A 169 20.38 18.01 10.80
N ALA A 170 19.74 18.22 11.95
CA ALA A 170 20.19 19.25 12.89
C ALA A 170 21.62 18.89 13.32
N LEU A 171 22.58 19.73 12.94
CA LEU A 171 23.99 19.65 13.30
C LEU A 171 24.18 19.86 14.81
#